data_AF-X1L242-F1
#
_entry.id   AF-X1L242-F1
#
_cell.length_a   1.000
_cell.length_b   1.000
_cell.length_c   1.000
_cell.angle_alpha   90.00
_cell.angle_beta   90.00
_cell.angle_gamma   90.00
#
_symmetry.space_group_name_H-M   'P 1'
#
loop_
_entity.id
_entity.type
_entity.pdbx_description
1 polymer ?
#
loop_
_entity_poly.entity_id
_entity_poly.type
_entity_poly.pdbx_seq_one_letter_code
_entity_poly.pdbx_strand_id
1 'polypeptide(L)'
;KNKKRQRWKNKGPQAVQHLTANGTIRIRRTIYWCREEGIDSQLDRWLGIADKSVSVAARELCCRVTITGPSFRKSAENLERLAQIRISSNRLRQIVEDEGQRALKVRDKGLIGPGWDALDCKTNADGPTRVIVGADGVMVPLVTQSEKHKRRKNRRTRCRKRAKRNGRAVHRRQTKRKRKRYRGADNPYKEFKIVTFYDWANEHQYAASTAGNHEALGRLMRREATKLKFNQADEKISVSDGAEWIRKQLEAKLPMLDGKILDFYHLSEHIWSAANTCFNQGSQQAKDFASEVLHITKHEGPTALLTRLMDERKKYR
;
A
#
# COMPACT_ATOMS: atom_id res chain seq x y z
N LYS A 1 8.05 55.12 7.36
CA LYS A 1 8.11 54.24 8.56
C LYS A 1 9.28 53.26 8.41
N ASN A 2 10.42 53.53 9.06
CA ASN A 2 11.63 52.70 8.99
C ASN A 2 11.37 51.31 9.60
N LYS A 3 11.43 50.25 8.78
CA LYS A 3 11.53 48.87 9.29
C LYS A 3 12.83 48.78 10.08
N LYS A 4 12.74 48.59 11.41
CA LYS A 4 13.92 48.28 12.25
C LYS A 4 14.68 47.12 11.59
N ARG A 5 15.96 47.33 11.25
CA ARG A 5 16.85 46.28 10.71
C ARG A 5 16.77 45.07 11.65
N GLN A 6 16.22 43.96 11.16
CA GLN A 6 16.16 42.72 11.91
C GLN A 6 17.59 42.23 12.19
N ARG A 7 17.92 42.04 13.47
CA ARG A 7 19.27 41.62 13.89
C ARG A 7 19.31 40.11 14.09
N TRP A 8 19.88 39.39 13.13
CA TRP A 8 20.21 37.98 13.27
C TRP A 8 21.27 37.80 14.36
N LYS A 9 21.00 36.94 15.34
CA LYS A 9 21.94 36.58 16.40
C LYS A 9 22.66 35.30 16.03
N ASN A 10 23.98 35.34 15.97
CA ASN A 10 24.82 34.15 15.83
C ASN A 10 24.64 33.26 17.09
N LYS A 11 24.26 31.99 16.89
CA LYS A 11 24.07 30.97 17.95
C LYS A 11 25.23 29.98 18.03
N GLY A 12 26.32 30.26 17.33
CA GLY A 12 27.54 29.46 17.29
C GLY A 12 27.43 28.23 16.38
N PRO A 13 28.51 27.44 16.31
CA PRO A 13 28.56 26.23 15.51
C PRO A 13 27.72 25.11 16.13
N GLN A 14 26.81 24.55 15.35
CA GLN A 14 26.00 23.39 15.71
C GLN A 14 26.26 22.25 14.73
N ALA A 15 26.22 21.02 15.26
CA ALA A 15 26.34 19.82 14.44
C ALA A 15 24.98 19.17 14.23
N VAL A 16 24.74 18.65 13.04
CA VAL A 16 23.61 17.75 12.75
C VAL A 16 24.14 16.43 12.20
N GLN A 17 23.46 15.34 12.55
CA GLN A 17 23.64 14.07 11.88
C GLN A 17 22.61 13.96 10.76
N HIS A 18 23.08 13.60 9.57
CA HIS A 18 22.23 13.45 8.40
C HIS A 18 22.47 12.07 7.79
N LEU A 19 21.40 11.29 7.65
CA LEU A 19 21.47 9.95 7.09
C LEU A 19 21.44 10.01 5.56
N THR A 20 22.49 9.51 4.91
CA THR A 20 22.64 9.43 3.45
C THR A 20 22.56 7.99 2.96
N ALA A 21 22.53 7.79 1.64
CA ALA A 21 22.64 6.46 1.05
C ALA A 21 23.98 5.77 1.38
N ASN A 22 25.02 6.54 1.68
CA ASN A 22 26.37 6.06 2.00
C ASN A 22 26.65 6.10 3.51
N GLY A 23 25.61 6.04 4.33
CA GLY A 23 25.72 6.10 5.79
C GLY A 23 25.49 7.50 6.38
N THR A 24 25.77 7.64 7.68
CA THR A 24 25.47 8.87 8.42
C THR A 24 26.65 9.82 8.38
N ILE A 25 26.43 11.04 7.88
CA ILE A 25 27.41 12.12 7.91
C ILE A 25 27.10 13.09 9.06
N ARG A 26 28.13 13.80 9.53
CA ARG A 26 28.01 14.85 10.54
C ARG A 26 28.41 16.18 9.91
N ILE A 27 27.46 17.11 9.85
CA ILE A 27 27.69 18.45 9.29
C ILE A 27 27.73 19.46 10.42
N ARG A 28 28.80 20.24 10.52
CA ARG A 28 28.97 21.33 11.49
C ARG A 28 28.85 22.66 10.78
N ARG A 29 27.98 23.54 11.26
CA ARG A 29 27.70 24.85 10.65
C ARG A 29 27.26 25.87 11.70
N THR A 30 27.46 27.15 11.43
CA THR A 30 27.00 28.22 12.31
C THR A 30 25.51 28.47 12.10
N ILE A 31 24.75 28.54 13.19
CA ILE A 31 23.31 28.81 13.13
C ILE A 31 23.04 30.26 13.51
N TYR A 32 22.20 30.93 12.74
CA TYR A 32 21.68 32.26 13.07
C TYR A 32 20.23 32.17 13.55
N TRP A 33 19.82 33.08 14.42
CA TRP A 33 18.46 33.13 14.95
C TRP A 33 17.91 34.55 15.02
N CYS A 34 16.67 34.72 14.56
CA CYS A 34 15.89 35.94 14.65
C CYS A 34 14.64 35.68 15.52
N ARG A 35 14.17 36.69 16.27
CA ARG A 35 13.00 36.56 17.15
C ARG A 35 11.70 36.35 16.37
N GLU A 36 11.57 36.97 15.20
CA GLU A 36 10.37 36.89 14.36
C GLU A 36 10.39 35.63 13.48
N GLU A 37 11.54 35.28 12.92
CA GLU A 37 11.65 34.20 11.92
C GLU A 37 12.18 32.87 12.47
N GLY A 38 12.72 32.86 13.69
CA GLY A 38 13.31 31.67 14.29
C GLY A 38 14.73 31.38 13.78
N ILE A 39 15.04 30.09 13.58
CA ILE A 39 16.36 29.64 13.12
C ILE A 39 16.49 29.88 11.61
N ASP A 40 17.61 30.48 11.19
CA ASP A 40 17.98 30.55 9.78
C ASP A 40 18.20 29.13 9.25
N SER A 41 17.38 28.76 8.27
CA SER A 41 17.37 27.45 7.63
C SER A 41 17.76 27.52 6.17
N GLN A 42 18.25 28.66 5.65
CA GLN A 42 18.63 28.80 4.24
C GLN A 42 19.76 27.83 3.87
N LEU A 43 20.85 27.84 4.65
CA LEU A 43 21.96 26.89 4.45
C LEU A 43 21.48 25.44 4.60
N ASP A 44 20.59 25.17 5.57
CA ASP A 44 20.04 23.83 5.77
C ASP A 44 19.21 23.36 4.58
N ARG A 45 18.44 24.25 3.95
CA ARG A 45 17.63 23.94 2.77
C ARG A 45 18.53 23.72 1.56
N TRP A 46 19.55 24.57 1.37
CA TRP A 46 20.51 24.43 0.28
C TRP A 46 21.30 23.12 0.37
N LEU A 47 21.71 22.74 1.59
CA LEU A 47 22.36 21.45 1.85
C LEU A 47 21.39 20.25 1.88
N GLY A 48 20.07 20.47 1.73
CA GLY A 48 19.07 19.40 1.78
C GLY A 48 18.88 18.75 3.17
N ILE A 49 19.38 19.38 4.23
CA ILE A 49 19.36 18.87 5.61
C ILE A 49 18.27 19.48 6.49
N ALA A 50 17.60 20.53 6.02
CA ALA A 50 16.46 21.16 6.69
C ALA A 50 15.32 20.18 6.92
N ASP A 51 15.11 19.29 5.96
CA ASP A 51 13.96 18.42 5.89
C ASP A 51 14.35 17.00 6.30
N LYS A 52 14.02 16.66 7.56
CA LYS A 52 13.87 15.27 8.05
C LYS A 52 15.13 14.51 8.42
N SER A 53 16.32 15.14 8.44
CA SER A 53 17.60 14.53 8.84
C SER A 53 18.00 13.27 8.04
N VAL A 54 17.32 13.01 6.92
CA VAL A 54 17.48 11.81 6.08
C VAL A 54 17.30 12.24 4.63
N SER A 55 18.33 12.02 3.82
CA SER A 55 18.37 12.34 2.39
C SER A 55 17.31 11.57 1.59
N VAL A 56 16.96 12.05 0.40
CA VAL A 56 16.01 11.39 -0.51
C VAL A 56 16.44 9.94 -0.80
N ALA A 57 17.70 9.74 -1.20
CA ALA A 57 18.24 8.43 -1.53
C ALA A 57 18.21 7.45 -0.33
N ALA A 58 18.51 7.92 0.89
CA ALA A 58 18.38 7.08 2.08
C ALA A 58 16.92 6.69 2.38
N ARG A 59 15.96 7.59 2.14
CA ARG A 59 14.52 7.28 2.33
C ARG A 59 14.04 6.27 1.30
N GLU A 60 14.50 6.37 0.07
CA GLU A 60 14.22 5.38 -0.98
C GLU A 60 14.75 3.99 -0.59
N LEU A 61 16.02 3.88 -0.18
CA LEU A 61 16.60 2.61 0.29
C LEU A 61 15.81 2.03 1.48
N CYS A 62 15.42 2.89 2.44
CA CYS A 62 14.58 2.49 3.56
C CYS A 62 13.24 1.88 3.10
N CYS A 63 12.58 2.50 2.11
CA CYS A 63 11.33 2.00 1.54
C CYS A 63 11.53 0.68 0.80
N ARG A 64 12.49 0.59 -0.13
CA ARG A 64 12.72 -0.61 -0.96
C ARG A 64 13.02 -1.85 -0.10
N VAL A 65 13.92 -1.73 0.87
CA VAL A 65 14.28 -2.86 1.77
C VAL A 65 13.14 -3.24 2.72
N THR A 66 12.22 -2.32 3.00
CA THR A 66 11.04 -2.63 3.82
C THR A 66 9.97 -3.36 3.02
N ILE A 67 9.79 -3.02 1.73
CA ILE A 67 8.82 -3.69 0.85
C ILE A 67 9.16 -5.16 0.66
N THR A 68 10.44 -5.50 0.49
CA THR A 68 10.91 -6.89 0.28
C THR A 68 11.21 -7.63 1.58
N GLY A 69 11.24 -6.94 2.72
CA GLY A 69 11.68 -7.49 4.00
C GLY A 69 10.53 -8.03 4.86
N PRO A 70 10.74 -9.10 5.64
CA PRO A 70 9.68 -9.69 6.46
C PRO A 70 9.30 -8.85 7.70
N SER A 71 10.14 -7.86 8.08
CA SER A 71 9.84 -6.93 9.17
C SER A 71 10.81 -5.75 9.20
N PHE A 72 10.43 -4.63 9.81
CA PHE A 72 11.32 -3.48 10.04
C PHE A 72 12.61 -3.82 10.80
N ARG A 73 12.62 -4.89 11.61
CA ARG A 73 13.84 -5.33 12.29
C ARG A 73 14.80 -5.97 11.28
N LYS A 74 14.32 -6.92 10.49
CA LYS A 74 15.13 -7.59 9.47
C LYS A 74 15.55 -6.62 8.36
N SER A 75 14.68 -5.70 7.96
CA SER A 75 15.03 -4.63 7.02
C SER A 75 16.12 -3.70 7.56
N ALA A 76 16.11 -3.38 8.85
CA ALA A 76 17.19 -2.60 9.47
C ALA A 76 18.51 -3.37 9.53
N GLU A 77 18.48 -4.67 9.86
CA GLU A 77 19.65 -5.56 9.82
C GLU A 77 20.23 -5.65 8.39
N ASN A 78 19.37 -5.72 7.36
CA ASN A 78 19.78 -5.74 5.96
C ASN A 78 20.36 -4.40 5.49
N LEU A 79 19.78 -3.27 5.89
CA LEU A 79 20.33 -1.93 5.60
C LEU A 79 21.73 -1.75 6.20
N GLU A 80 21.96 -2.24 7.42
CA GLU A 80 23.29 -2.21 8.02
C GLU A 80 24.28 -3.10 7.27
N ARG A 81 23.87 -4.32 6.91
CA ARG A 81 24.77 -5.30 6.29
C ARG A 81 25.10 -5.01 4.82
N LEU A 82 24.14 -4.50 4.06
CA LEU A 82 24.27 -4.32 2.61
C LEU A 82 24.58 -2.88 2.20
N ALA A 83 24.14 -1.89 2.98
CA ALA A 83 24.29 -0.47 2.65
C ALA A 83 25.05 0.33 3.71
N GLN A 84 25.56 -0.32 4.78
CA GLN A 84 26.22 0.34 5.92
C GLN A 84 25.33 1.41 6.60
N ILE A 85 24.01 1.34 6.40
CA ILE A 85 23.03 2.25 6.97
C ILE A 85 22.59 1.72 8.33
N ARG A 86 23.17 2.28 9.39
CA ARG A 86 22.79 1.97 10.78
C ARG A 86 21.56 2.76 11.19
N ILE A 87 20.42 2.07 11.28
CA ILE A 87 19.15 2.68 11.69
C ILE A 87 18.35 1.74 12.60
N SER A 88 17.73 2.29 13.65
CA SER A 88 16.83 1.48 14.48
C SER A 88 15.55 1.11 13.72
N SER A 89 15.01 -0.08 13.95
CA SER A 89 13.75 -0.53 13.34
C SER A 89 12.58 0.43 13.54
N ASN A 90 12.51 1.13 14.69
CA ASN A 90 11.46 2.12 14.92
C ASN A 90 11.68 3.42 14.13
N ARG A 91 12.93 3.85 13.91
CA ARG A 91 13.23 5.01 13.06
C ARG A 91 12.99 4.67 11.59
N LEU A 92 13.37 3.46 11.15
CA LEU A 92 13.05 2.95 9.82
C LEU A 92 11.54 2.96 9.57
N ARG A 93 10.75 2.39 10.51
CA ARG A 93 9.29 2.42 10.45
C ARG A 93 8.72 3.84 10.30
N GLN A 94 9.23 4.79 11.08
CA GLN A 94 8.77 6.19 10.98
C GLN A 94 9.07 6.78 9.60
N ILE A 95 10.27 6.57 9.07
CA ILE A 95 10.63 7.07 7.73
C ILE A 95 9.67 6.49 6.68
N VAL A 96 9.49 5.17 6.67
CA VAL A 96 8.66 4.49 5.68
C VAL A 96 7.18 4.88 5.81
N GLU A 97 6.63 4.94 7.02
CA GLU A 97 5.26 5.39 7.25
C GLU A 97 5.07 6.85 6.82
N ASP A 98 6.03 7.73 7.13
CA ASP A 98 5.98 9.13 6.73
C ASP A 98 6.08 9.28 5.19
N GLU A 99 6.90 8.46 4.51
CA GLU A 99 6.92 8.39 3.04
C GLU A 99 5.59 7.89 2.47
N GLY A 100 5.02 6.82 3.03
CA GLY A 100 3.71 6.32 2.61
C GLY A 100 2.62 7.38 2.77
N GLN A 101 2.61 8.13 3.87
CA GLN A 101 1.67 9.24 4.06
C GLN A 101 1.86 10.38 3.07
N ARG A 102 3.10 10.67 2.65
CA ARG A 102 3.34 11.64 1.58
C ARG A 102 2.86 11.12 0.24
N ALA A 103 3.18 9.89 -0.12
CA ALA A 103 2.72 9.26 -1.36
C ALA A 103 1.18 9.31 -1.46
N LEU A 104 0.48 8.97 -0.37
CA LEU A 104 -0.99 9.08 -0.30
C LEU A 104 -1.48 10.51 -0.54
N LYS A 105 -0.89 11.51 0.12
CA LYS A 105 -1.27 12.92 -0.08
C LYS A 105 -1.04 13.41 -1.50
N VAL A 106 0.07 13.01 -2.13
CA VAL A 106 0.41 13.38 -3.51
C VAL A 106 -0.55 12.70 -4.49
N ARG A 107 -0.85 11.40 -4.27
CA ARG A 107 -1.86 10.65 -5.04
C ARG A 107 -3.25 11.28 -4.94
N ASP A 108 -3.68 11.63 -3.73
CA ASP A 108 -5.01 12.18 -3.48
C ASP A 108 -5.18 13.59 -4.08
N LYS A 109 -4.07 14.32 -4.25
CA LYS A 109 -4.02 15.57 -5.04
C LYS A 109 -3.95 15.36 -6.55
N GLY A 110 -3.87 14.12 -7.03
CA GLY A 110 -3.73 13.80 -8.45
C GLY A 110 -2.35 14.09 -9.04
N LEU A 111 -1.33 14.37 -8.21
CA LEU A 111 0.00 14.78 -8.67
C LEU A 111 0.92 13.61 -9.07
N ILE A 112 0.49 12.38 -8.79
CA ILE A 112 1.14 11.17 -9.28
C ILE A 112 0.10 10.30 -9.97
N GLY A 113 0.53 9.67 -11.06
CA GLY A 113 -0.25 8.76 -11.89
C GLY A 113 0.67 7.72 -12.53
N PRO A 114 0.10 6.85 -13.37
CA PRO A 114 0.89 5.95 -14.20
C PRO A 114 1.75 6.75 -15.19
N GLY A 115 2.92 6.19 -15.55
CA GLY A 115 3.81 6.74 -16.57
C GLY A 115 3.46 6.31 -18.00
N TRP A 116 2.26 5.77 -18.18
CA TRP A 116 1.69 5.22 -19.40
C TRP A 116 0.21 5.59 -19.45
N ASP A 117 -0.38 5.56 -20.64
CA ASP A 117 -1.82 5.72 -20.86
C ASP A 117 -2.38 4.67 -21.83
N ALA A 118 -3.67 4.75 -22.13
CA ALA A 118 -4.37 3.81 -22.99
C ALA A 118 -3.70 3.58 -24.36
N LEU A 119 -3.03 4.59 -24.93
CA LEU A 119 -2.43 4.49 -26.26
C LEU A 119 -1.15 3.64 -26.26
N ASP A 120 -0.52 3.47 -25.10
CA ASP A 120 0.65 2.60 -24.93
C ASP A 120 0.26 1.11 -24.92
N CYS A 121 -1.02 0.80 -24.68
CA CYS A 121 -1.49 -0.57 -24.40
C CYS A 121 -1.84 -1.37 -25.66
N LYS A 122 -0.99 -1.36 -26.69
CA LYS A 122 -1.23 -2.12 -27.93
C LYS A 122 -1.16 -3.63 -27.68
N THR A 123 -2.09 -4.37 -28.26
CA THR A 123 -2.13 -5.85 -28.17
C THR A 123 -1.05 -6.54 -29.01
N ASN A 124 -0.65 -5.91 -30.12
CA ASN A 124 0.50 -6.23 -30.96
C ASN A 124 0.85 -4.99 -31.83
N ALA A 125 1.84 -5.04 -32.72
CA ALA A 125 2.37 -3.85 -33.42
C ALA A 125 1.29 -3.00 -34.13
N ASP A 126 0.34 -3.66 -34.78
CA ASP A 126 -0.75 -3.06 -35.58
C ASP A 126 -2.15 -3.31 -34.96
N GLY A 127 -2.18 -3.84 -33.74
CA GLY A 127 -3.41 -4.27 -33.07
C GLY A 127 -4.10 -3.15 -32.31
N PRO A 128 -5.34 -3.39 -31.85
CA PRO A 128 -6.05 -2.45 -31.01
C PRO A 128 -5.31 -2.22 -29.70
N THR A 129 -5.54 -1.07 -29.10
CA THR A 129 -5.18 -0.77 -27.73
C THR A 129 -6.18 -1.41 -26.76
N ARG A 130 -5.68 -2.15 -25.77
CA ARG A 130 -6.50 -2.86 -24.79
C ARG A 130 -6.05 -2.54 -23.38
N VAL A 131 -6.96 -1.95 -22.60
CA VAL A 131 -6.77 -1.74 -21.17
C VAL A 131 -7.76 -2.58 -20.39
N ILE A 132 -7.22 -3.38 -19.46
CA ILE A 132 -7.99 -4.26 -18.59
C ILE A 132 -8.05 -3.63 -17.20
N VAL A 133 -9.26 -3.52 -16.64
CA VAL A 133 -9.48 -3.07 -15.26
C VAL A 133 -9.85 -4.25 -14.36
N GLY A 134 -9.10 -4.44 -13.28
CA GLY A 134 -9.41 -5.39 -12.23
C GLY A 134 -9.87 -4.70 -10.95
N ALA A 135 -10.65 -5.39 -10.12
CA ALA A 135 -10.95 -4.95 -8.77
C ALA A 135 -11.09 -6.14 -7.83
N ASP A 136 -10.69 -5.93 -6.57
CA ASP A 136 -10.70 -6.98 -5.55
C ASP A 136 -10.76 -6.40 -4.13
N GLY A 137 -11.20 -7.21 -3.17
CA GLY A 137 -11.18 -6.96 -1.72
C GLY A 137 -10.16 -7.86 -1.02
N VAL A 138 -9.10 -7.26 -0.46
CA VAL A 138 -8.03 -7.99 0.25
C VAL A 138 -8.07 -7.74 1.74
N MET A 139 -7.73 -8.76 2.54
CA MET A 139 -7.68 -8.64 4.00
C MET A 139 -6.30 -8.21 4.48
N VAL A 140 -6.22 -7.00 5.04
CA VAL A 140 -4.97 -6.44 5.57
C VAL A 140 -4.89 -6.65 7.09
N PRO A 141 -3.82 -7.27 7.61
CA PRO A 141 -3.64 -7.46 9.04
C PRO A 141 -3.37 -6.12 9.75
N LEU A 142 -4.06 -5.89 10.86
CA LEU A 142 -3.96 -4.68 11.68
C LEU A 142 -3.62 -5.02 13.14
N VAL A 143 -3.00 -4.05 13.82
CA VAL A 143 -2.71 -4.17 15.26
C VAL A 143 -3.90 -3.68 16.07
N THR A 144 -4.61 -4.62 16.71
CA THR A 144 -5.77 -4.36 17.55
C THR A 144 -5.44 -3.53 18.79
N GLN A 145 -6.47 -2.97 19.44
CA GLN A 145 -6.26 -2.29 20.72
C GLN A 145 -5.76 -3.21 21.83
N SER A 146 -6.31 -4.42 21.92
CA SER A 146 -5.88 -5.42 22.90
C SER A 146 -4.40 -5.76 22.72
N GLU A 147 -3.95 -5.94 21.48
CA GLU A 147 -2.56 -6.21 21.17
C GLU A 147 -1.65 -5.00 21.50
N LYS A 148 -2.10 -3.76 21.20
CA LYS A 148 -1.38 -2.55 21.65
C LYS A 148 -1.27 -2.49 23.17
N HIS A 149 -2.32 -2.85 23.91
CA HIS A 149 -2.30 -2.90 25.38
C HIS A 149 -1.30 -3.93 25.90
N LYS A 150 -1.30 -5.15 25.33
CA LYS A 150 -0.35 -6.22 25.65
C LYS A 150 1.10 -5.78 25.42
N ARG A 151 1.41 -5.21 24.24
CA ARG A 151 2.75 -4.68 23.92
C ARG A 151 3.20 -3.60 24.89
N ARG A 152 2.29 -2.72 25.32
CA ARG A 152 2.59 -1.66 26.30
C ARG A 152 2.87 -2.23 27.69
N LYS A 153 2.08 -3.20 28.16
CA LYS A 153 2.30 -3.89 29.44
C LYS A 153 3.68 -4.56 29.43
N ASN A 154 3.99 -5.32 28.39
CA ASN A 154 5.27 -6.00 28.23
C ASN A 154 6.46 -5.03 28.19
N ARG A 155 6.33 -3.90 27.48
CA ARG A 155 7.37 -2.86 27.46
C ARG A 155 7.62 -2.27 28.85
N ARG A 156 6.58 -1.95 29.61
CA ARG A 156 6.71 -1.44 31.00
C ARG A 156 7.43 -2.44 31.89
N THR A 157 7.06 -3.72 31.80
CA THR A 157 7.72 -4.80 32.55
C THR A 157 9.20 -4.92 32.19
N ARG A 158 9.54 -4.93 30.90
CA ARG A 158 10.95 -4.97 30.44
C ARG A 158 11.76 -3.77 30.92
N CYS A 159 11.21 -2.56 30.86
CA CYS A 159 11.87 -1.35 31.36
C CYS A 159 12.13 -1.43 32.87
N ARG A 160 11.16 -1.91 33.66
CA ARG A 160 11.32 -2.10 35.12
C ARG A 160 12.41 -3.13 35.43
N LYS A 161 12.42 -4.28 34.76
CA LYS A 161 13.46 -5.31 34.93
C LYS A 161 14.85 -4.77 34.62
N ARG A 162 15.01 -4.03 33.51
CA ARG A 162 16.29 -3.42 33.11
C ARG A 162 16.77 -2.34 34.09
N ALA A 163 15.86 -1.55 34.65
CA ALA A 163 16.21 -0.52 35.61
C ALA A 163 16.70 -1.12 36.94
N LYS A 164 16.02 -2.17 37.43
CA LYS A 164 16.46 -2.95 38.60
C LYS A 164 17.87 -3.53 38.39
N ARG A 165 18.11 -4.16 37.22
CA ARG A 165 19.43 -4.74 36.89
C ARG A 165 20.55 -3.71 36.83
N ASN A 166 20.25 -2.47 36.43
CA ASN A 166 21.25 -1.43 36.25
C ASN A 166 21.38 -0.49 37.47
N GLY A 167 20.79 -0.81 38.63
CA GLY A 167 20.84 0.02 39.84
C GLY A 167 20.23 1.41 39.69
N ARG A 168 19.43 1.65 38.64
CA ARG A 168 18.85 2.98 38.35
C ARG A 168 17.42 3.02 38.83
N ALA A 169 17.10 4.01 39.68
CA ALA A 169 15.71 4.32 40.00
C ALA A 169 14.91 4.57 38.71
N VAL A 170 13.74 3.93 38.58
CA VAL A 170 12.79 4.25 37.50
C VAL A 170 12.17 5.60 37.82
N HIS A 171 12.90 6.69 37.60
CA HIS A 171 12.30 8.01 37.73
C HIS A 171 11.16 8.12 36.74
N ARG A 172 9.95 8.30 37.30
CA ARG A 172 8.76 8.66 36.55
C ARG A 172 9.02 10.05 35.99
N ARG A 173 9.59 10.15 34.78
CA ARG A 173 9.80 11.44 34.09
C ARG A 173 8.50 12.23 34.21
N GLN A 174 8.51 13.32 35.00
CA GLN A 174 7.42 14.28 35.06
C GLN A 174 7.17 14.73 33.62
N THR A 175 5.99 14.41 33.11
CA THR A 175 5.75 14.41 31.68
C THR A 175 5.59 15.84 31.16
N LYS A 176 6.61 16.31 30.42
CA LYS A 176 6.35 17.09 29.19
C LYS A 176 5.20 16.40 28.44
N ARG A 177 4.17 17.16 28.03
CA ARG A 177 2.91 16.74 27.38
C ARG A 177 2.88 15.25 26.97
N LYS A 178 1.98 14.47 27.59
CA LYS A 178 1.77 13.05 27.22
C LYS A 178 1.60 12.96 25.70
N ARG A 179 2.55 12.31 25.01
CA ARG A 179 2.46 12.08 23.56
C ARG A 179 1.11 11.44 23.23
N LYS A 180 0.43 11.98 22.21
CA LYS A 180 -0.85 11.44 21.69
C LYS A 180 -0.68 9.96 21.42
N ARG A 181 -1.58 9.14 21.96
CA ARG A 181 -1.57 7.69 21.76
C ARG A 181 -2.58 7.36 20.69
N TYR A 182 -2.12 6.75 19.60
CA TYR A 182 -3.01 6.26 18.56
C TYR A 182 -3.80 5.04 19.05
N ARG A 183 -5.10 5.04 18.76
CA ARG A 183 -6.00 3.90 18.97
C ARG A 183 -5.52 2.73 18.11
N GLY A 184 -5.67 1.51 18.61
CA GLY A 184 -5.53 0.28 17.81
C GLY A 184 -6.75 0.08 16.92
N ALA A 185 -6.64 -0.83 15.97
CA ALA A 185 -7.79 -1.27 15.19
C ALA A 185 -8.79 -2.01 16.10
N ASP A 186 -10.05 -2.03 15.71
CA ASP A 186 -11.08 -2.78 16.43
C ASP A 186 -11.00 -4.28 16.05
N ASN A 187 -10.66 -4.60 14.79
CA ASN A 187 -10.47 -5.97 14.29
C ASN A 187 -9.01 -6.26 13.90
N PRO A 188 -8.57 -7.54 13.94
CA PRO A 188 -7.22 -7.96 13.57
C PRO A 188 -6.98 -7.93 12.06
N TYR A 189 -8.04 -7.93 11.27
CA TYR A 189 -7.99 -7.73 9.82
C TYR A 189 -8.99 -6.66 9.43
N LYS A 190 -8.67 -5.93 8.38
CA LYS A 190 -9.60 -5.03 7.73
C LYS A 190 -9.51 -5.22 6.23
N GLU A 191 -10.67 -5.27 5.60
CA GLU A 191 -10.77 -5.29 4.15
C GLU A 191 -10.24 -3.96 3.57
N PHE A 192 -9.34 -4.08 2.62
CA PHE A 192 -8.90 -3.02 1.73
C PHE A 192 -9.39 -3.37 0.33
N LYS A 193 -9.75 -2.33 -0.42
CA LYS A 193 -10.22 -2.50 -1.78
C LYS A 193 -9.15 -2.02 -2.74
N ILE A 194 -8.90 -2.80 -3.78
CA ILE A 194 -7.88 -2.54 -4.80
C ILE A 194 -8.57 -2.45 -6.16
N VAL A 195 -8.08 -1.52 -6.98
CA VAL A 195 -8.34 -1.46 -8.41
C VAL A 195 -7.02 -1.57 -9.14
N THR A 196 -6.98 -2.37 -10.19
CA THR A 196 -5.81 -2.55 -11.06
C THR A 196 -6.17 -2.14 -12.48
N PHE A 197 -5.19 -1.62 -13.20
CA PHE A 197 -5.24 -1.38 -14.63
C PHE A 197 -3.99 -2.01 -15.23
N TYR A 198 -4.14 -2.78 -16.29
CA TYR A 198 -3.03 -3.43 -16.96
C TYR A 198 -3.33 -3.65 -18.43
N ASP A 199 -2.27 -3.77 -19.23
CA ASP A 199 -2.37 -4.07 -20.64
C ASP A 199 -2.37 -5.59 -20.91
N TRP A 200 -2.61 -5.96 -22.16
CA TRP A 200 -2.66 -7.35 -22.59
C TRP A 200 -1.33 -8.10 -22.38
N ALA A 201 -0.21 -7.46 -22.67
CA ALA A 201 1.14 -8.03 -22.51
C ALA A 201 1.62 -8.05 -21.05
N ASN A 202 0.89 -7.36 -20.15
CA ASN A 202 1.21 -7.18 -18.74
C ASN A 202 2.52 -6.43 -18.47
N GLU A 203 2.96 -5.62 -19.45
CA GLU A 203 4.14 -4.74 -19.35
C GLU A 203 3.80 -3.45 -18.60
N HIS A 204 2.57 -2.98 -18.77
CA HIS A 204 2.06 -1.79 -18.12
C HIS A 204 1.09 -2.19 -17.00
N GLN A 205 1.44 -1.84 -15.77
CA GLN A 205 0.62 -2.13 -14.60
C GLN A 205 0.46 -0.88 -13.74
N TYR A 206 -0.75 -0.67 -13.24
CA TYR A 206 -1.06 0.40 -12.31
C TYR A 206 -2.10 -0.06 -11.30
N ALA A 207 -1.82 0.13 -10.02
CA ALA A 207 -2.71 -0.26 -8.95
C ALA A 207 -2.96 0.90 -7.99
N ALA A 208 -4.20 1.02 -7.53
CA ALA A 208 -4.58 1.94 -6.48
C ALA A 208 -5.48 1.24 -5.46
N SER A 209 -5.34 1.63 -4.20
CA SER A 209 -6.10 0.99 -3.12
C SER A 209 -6.62 1.98 -2.08
N THR A 210 -7.65 1.56 -1.37
CA THR A 210 -8.29 2.32 -0.31
C THR A 210 -8.70 1.43 0.86
N ALA A 211 -8.61 1.98 2.07
CA ALA A 211 -9.17 1.38 3.29
C ALA A 211 -10.63 1.80 3.53
N GLY A 212 -11.22 2.54 2.59
CA GLY A 212 -12.62 2.96 2.59
C GLY A 212 -13.56 1.90 2.04
N ASN A 213 -14.85 2.23 1.96
CA ASN A 213 -15.88 1.36 1.42
C ASN A 213 -15.81 1.25 -0.12
N HIS A 214 -16.73 0.47 -0.71
CA HIS A 214 -16.81 0.28 -2.16
C HIS A 214 -17.00 1.59 -2.94
N GLU A 215 -17.70 2.59 -2.38
CA GLU A 215 -17.85 3.90 -3.03
C GLU A 215 -16.53 4.68 -3.08
N ALA A 216 -15.73 4.59 -2.01
CA ALA A 216 -14.40 5.17 -1.99
C ALA A 216 -13.51 4.53 -3.07
N LEU A 217 -13.64 3.21 -3.30
CA LEU A 217 -12.97 2.55 -4.42
C LEU A 217 -13.53 3.03 -5.75
N GLY A 218 -14.85 3.12 -5.93
CA GLY A 218 -15.42 3.58 -7.20
C GLY A 218 -14.98 4.99 -7.60
N ARG A 219 -14.90 5.92 -6.63
CA ARG A 219 -14.33 7.27 -6.88
C ARG A 219 -12.86 7.20 -7.27
N LEU A 220 -12.08 6.34 -6.60
CA LEU A 220 -10.67 6.12 -6.91
C LEU A 220 -10.51 5.53 -8.32
N MET A 221 -11.25 4.47 -8.64
CA MET A 221 -11.31 3.82 -9.95
C MET A 221 -11.57 4.82 -11.08
N ARG A 222 -12.62 5.67 -10.97
CA ARG A 222 -12.90 6.69 -11.99
C ARG A 222 -11.74 7.66 -12.16
N ARG A 223 -11.17 8.14 -11.05
CA ARG A 223 -10.07 9.10 -11.07
C ARG A 223 -8.83 8.51 -11.74
N GLU A 224 -8.45 7.29 -11.37
CA GLU A 224 -7.27 6.63 -11.93
C GLU A 224 -7.48 6.26 -13.40
N ALA A 225 -8.66 5.78 -13.80
CA ALA A 225 -9.02 5.56 -15.20
C ALA A 225 -8.94 6.84 -16.04
N THR A 226 -9.29 8.00 -15.46
CA THR A 226 -9.17 9.30 -16.14
C THR A 226 -7.71 9.65 -16.41
N LYS A 227 -6.79 9.37 -15.47
CA LYS A 227 -5.35 9.62 -15.69
C LYS A 227 -4.77 8.75 -16.81
N LEU A 228 -5.29 7.54 -16.95
CA LEU A 228 -4.93 6.60 -18.00
C LEU A 228 -5.58 6.91 -19.35
N LYS A 229 -6.41 7.94 -19.46
CA LYS A 229 -7.27 8.19 -20.64
C LYS A 229 -8.00 6.91 -21.07
N PHE A 230 -8.50 6.14 -20.11
CA PHE A 230 -9.07 4.81 -20.32
C PHE A 230 -10.16 4.75 -21.41
N ASN A 231 -10.88 5.85 -21.62
CA ASN A 231 -11.89 5.97 -22.67
C ASN A 231 -11.34 6.05 -24.10
N GLN A 232 -10.02 6.25 -24.27
CA GLN A 232 -9.36 6.31 -25.58
C GLN A 232 -8.84 4.94 -26.03
N ALA A 233 -8.84 3.92 -25.17
CA ALA A 233 -8.51 2.56 -25.57
C ALA A 233 -9.58 2.03 -26.53
N ASP A 234 -9.16 1.28 -27.55
CA ASP A 234 -10.06 0.59 -28.47
C ASP A 234 -10.89 -0.46 -27.73
N GLU A 235 -10.26 -1.18 -26.79
CA GLU A 235 -10.87 -2.25 -26.00
C GLU A 235 -10.71 -2.02 -24.49
N LYS A 236 -11.84 -1.99 -23.79
CA LYS A 236 -11.98 -1.60 -22.38
C LYS A 236 -12.68 -2.73 -21.64
N ILE A 237 -11.91 -3.61 -21.03
CA ILE A 237 -12.43 -4.86 -20.46
C ILE A 237 -12.28 -4.82 -18.95
N SER A 238 -13.27 -5.34 -18.20
CA SER A 238 -13.09 -5.60 -16.78
C SER A 238 -12.92 -7.08 -16.49
N VAL A 239 -12.04 -7.44 -15.56
CA VAL A 239 -11.93 -8.79 -14.98
C VAL A 239 -12.21 -8.70 -13.48
N SER A 240 -13.17 -9.47 -12.98
CA SER A 240 -13.53 -9.44 -11.55
C SER A 240 -14.08 -10.78 -11.06
N ASP A 241 -14.04 -11.01 -9.75
CA ASP A 241 -14.55 -12.19 -9.05
C ASP A 241 -16.09 -12.37 -9.09
N GLY A 242 -16.82 -11.42 -9.69
CA GLY A 242 -18.29 -11.43 -9.75
C GLY A 242 -18.97 -10.87 -8.51
N ALA A 243 -18.24 -10.30 -7.55
CA ALA A 243 -18.83 -9.65 -6.38
C ALA A 243 -19.78 -8.52 -6.79
N GLU A 244 -21.00 -8.53 -6.23
CA GLU A 244 -22.06 -7.60 -6.62
C GLU A 244 -21.64 -6.13 -6.46
N TRP A 245 -20.89 -5.82 -5.40
CA TRP A 245 -20.41 -4.47 -5.17
C TRP A 245 -19.39 -4.01 -6.22
N ILE A 246 -18.56 -4.92 -6.74
CA ILE A 246 -17.59 -4.61 -7.81
C ILE A 246 -18.34 -4.32 -9.10
N ARG A 247 -19.26 -5.22 -9.49
CA ARG A 247 -20.10 -5.05 -10.67
C ARG A 247 -20.83 -3.72 -10.67
N LYS A 248 -21.47 -3.35 -9.55
CA LYS A 248 -22.14 -2.05 -9.37
C LYS A 248 -21.19 -0.86 -9.53
N GLN A 249 -19.96 -0.94 -9.00
CA GLN A 249 -18.99 0.15 -9.17
C GLN A 249 -18.47 0.25 -10.61
N LEU A 250 -18.18 -0.88 -11.27
CA LEU A 250 -17.76 -0.89 -12.68
C LEU A 250 -18.84 -0.26 -13.57
N GLU A 251 -20.10 -0.67 -13.42
CA GLU A 251 -21.23 -0.10 -14.15
C GLU A 251 -21.40 1.41 -13.92
N ALA A 252 -21.32 1.84 -12.66
CA ALA A 252 -21.53 3.23 -12.32
C ALA A 252 -20.35 4.15 -12.64
N LYS A 253 -19.12 3.64 -12.68
CA LYS A 253 -17.89 4.45 -12.79
C LYS A 253 -17.20 4.31 -14.13
N LEU A 254 -17.33 3.17 -14.78
CA LEU A 254 -16.76 2.88 -16.09
C LEU A 254 -17.87 2.36 -17.03
N PRO A 255 -18.90 3.18 -17.34
CA PRO A 255 -19.99 2.76 -18.23
C PRO A 255 -19.54 2.52 -19.67
N MET A 256 -18.32 2.92 -20.03
CA MET A 256 -17.70 2.73 -21.34
C MET A 256 -16.97 1.39 -21.50
N LEU A 257 -17.15 0.44 -20.59
CA LEU A 257 -16.58 -0.90 -20.73
C LEU A 257 -17.25 -1.66 -21.88
N ASP A 258 -16.44 -2.27 -22.73
CA ASP A 258 -16.90 -3.09 -23.87
C ASP A 258 -17.26 -4.52 -23.41
N GLY A 259 -16.65 -4.99 -22.33
CA GLY A 259 -16.88 -6.34 -21.80
C GLY A 259 -16.58 -6.47 -20.32
N LYS A 260 -17.35 -7.34 -19.64
CA LYS A 260 -17.13 -7.73 -18.25
C LYS A 260 -16.90 -9.22 -18.18
N ILE A 261 -15.67 -9.61 -17.90
CA ILE A 261 -15.21 -10.99 -17.84
C ILE A 261 -15.18 -11.44 -16.38
N LEU A 262 -15.75 -12.61 -16.12
CA LEU A 262 -15.64 -13.28 -14.83
C LEU A 262 -14.24 -13.86 -14.68
N ASP A 263 -13.60 -13.59 -13.55
CA ASP A 263 -12.28 -14.14 -13.24
C ASP A 263 -12.36 -15.67 -13.12
N PHE A 264 -11.67 -16.34 -14.04
CA PHE A 264 -11.63 -17.80 -14.10
C PHE A 264 -10.99 -18.44 -12.87
N TYR A 265 -10.00 -17.80 -12.25
CA TYR A 265 -9.35 -18.32 -11.05
C TYR A 265 -10.34 -18.40 -9.88
N HIS A 266 -11.04 -17.29 -9.60
CA HIS A 266 -12.05 -17.24 -8.54
C HIS A 266 -13.24 -18.17 -8.83
N LEU A 267 -13.71 -18.20 -10.08
CA LEU A 267 -14.73 -19.17 -10.49
C LEU A 267 -14.28 -20.61 -10.22
N SER A 268 -13.02 -20.94 -10.48
CA SER A 268 -12.49 -22.28 -10.25
C SER A 268 -12.44 -22.67 -8.78
N GLU A 269 -12.09 -21.75 -7.89
CA GLU A 269 -12.14 -21.99 -6.45
C GLU A 269 -13.58 -22.28 -6.00
N HIS A 270 -14.57 -21.55 -6.53
CA HIS A 270 -15.98 -21.80 -6.22
C HIS A 270 -16.48 -23.14 -6.75
N ILE A 271 -16.12 -23.52 -7.98
CA ILE A 271 -16.47 -24.83 -8.55
C ILE A 271 -15.89 -25.95 -7.70
N TRP A 272 -14.60 -25.87 -7.33
CA TRP A 272 -13.96 -26.86 -6.48
C TRP A 272 -14.59 -26.93 -5.09
N SER A 273 -14.89 -25.78 -4.48
CA SER A 273 -15.56 -25.73 -3.18
C SER A 273 -16.95 -26.37 -3.22
N ALA A 274 -17.72 -26.10 -4.27
CA ALA A 274 -19.04 -26.70 -4.46
C ALA A 274 -18.94 -28.21 -4.67
N ALA A 275 -18.07 -28.66 -5.58
CA ALA A 275 -17.86 -30.07 -5.87
C ALA A 275 -17.47 -30.88 -4.62
N ASN A 276 -16.50 -30.38 -3.85
CA ASN A 276 -16.07 -31.03 -2.60
C ASN A 276 -17.18 -31.06 -1.53
N THR A 277 -18.04 -30.05 -1.51
CA THR A 277 -19.17 -29.98 -0.56
C THR A 277 -20.26 -30.98 -0.95
N CYS A 278 -20.56 -31.10 -2.25
CA CYS A 278 -21.62 -31.97 -2.76
C CYS A 278 -21.23 -33.46 -2.82
N PHE A 279 -19.97 -33.78 -3.16
CA PHE A 279 -19.51 -35.14 -3.42
C PHE A 279 -18.51 -35.67 -2.40
N ASN A 280 -18.35 -34.99 -1.27
CA ASN A 280 -17.31 -35.17 -0.25
C ASN A 280 -15.92 -34.71 -0.70
N GLN A 281 -15.19 -34.15 0.27
CA GLN A 281 -13.88 -33.55 0.05
C GLN A 281 -12.87 -34.58 -0.47
N GLY A 282 -12.27 -34.28 -1.63
CA GLY A 282 -11.21 -35.08 -2.22
C GLY A 282 -11.66 -36.37 -2.93
N SER A 283 -12.97 -36.61 -3.04
CA SER A 283 -13.50 -37.77 -3.77
C SER A 283 -13.19 -37.70 -5.26
N GLN A 284 -13.15 -38.86 -5.93
CA GLN A 284 -12.95 -38.90 -7.38
C GLN A 284 -14.09 -38.20 -8.12
N GLN A 285 -15.33 -38.39 -7.67
CA GLN A 285 -16.51 -37.73 -8.23
C GLN A 285 -16.42 -36.19 -8.15
N ALA A 286 -15.93 -35.62 -7.05
CA ALA A 286 -15.70 -34.18 -6.94
C ALA A 286 -14.67 -33.68 -7.98
N LYS A 287 -13.60 -34.45 -8.19
CA LYS A 287 -12.55 -34.11 -9.16
C LYS A 287 -13.04 -34.18 -10.59
N ASP A 288 -13.77 -35.24 -10.94
CA ASP A 288 -14.30 -35.44 -12.28
C ASP A 288 -15.30 -34.32 -12.62
N PHE A 289 -16.22 -34.02 -11.72
CA PHE A 289 -17.19 -32.93 -11.87
C PHE A 289 -16.49 -31.57 -12.01
N ALA A 290 -15.58 -31.22 -11.11
CA ALA A 290 -14.89 -29.93 -11.17
C ALA A 290 -14.07 -29.78 -12.46
N SER A 291 -13.37 -30.83 -12.89
CA SER A 291 -12.55 -30.82 -14.10
C SER A 291 -13.41 -30.67 -15.37
N GLU A 292 -14.51 -31.41 -15.46
CA GLU A 292 -15.48 -31.31 -16.57
C GLU A 292 -16.06 -29.89 -16.66
N VAL A 293 -16.58 -29.36 -15.55
CA VAL A 293 -17.22 -28.04 -15.50
C VAL A 293 -16.21 -26.93 -15.84
N LEU A 294 -14.97 -27.03 -15.38
CA LEU A 294 -13.92 -26.07 -15.72
C LEU A 294 -13.48 -26.16 -17.18
N HIS A 295 -13.44 -27.36 -17.76
CA HIS A 295 -13.16 -27.55 -19.18
C HIS A 295 -14.23 -26.88 -20.04
N ILE A 296 -15.50 -27.16 -19.78
CA ILE A 296 -16.65 -26.54 -20.46
C ILE A 296 -16.58 -25.02 -20.33
N THR A 297 -16.37 -24.51 -19.12
CA THR A 297 -16.27 -23.06 -18.87
C THR A 297 -15.18 -22.40 -19.73
N LYS A 298 -13.99 -23.01 -19.79
CA LYS A 298 -12.82 -22.43 -20.45
C LYS A 298 -12.91 -22.49 -21.96
N HIS A 299 -13.44 -23.59 -22.51
CA HIS A 299 -13.38 -23.89 -23.94
C HIS A 299 -14.70 -23.65 -24.68
N GLU A 300 -15.84 -23.77 -23.99
CA GLU A 300 -17.19 -23.66 -24.57
C GLU A 300 -17.96 -22.42 -24.08
N GLY A 301 -17.52 -21.82 -22.97
CA GLY A 301 -18.01 -20.55 -22.48
C GLY A 301 -19.22 -20.63 -21.52
N PRO A 302 -19.78 -19.48 -21.12
CA PRO A 302 -20.73 -19.38 -20.01
C PRO A 302 -22.09 -20.03 -20.31
N THR A 303 -22.55 -20.04 -21.56
CA THR A 303 -23.82 -20.66 -21.94
C THR A 303 -23.77 -22.18 -21.76
N ALA A 304 -22.70 -22.82 -22.22
CA ALA A 304 -22.50 -24.27 -22.06
C ALA A 304 -22.37 -24.65 -20.58
N LEU A 305 -21.64 -23.84 -19.80
CA LEU A 305 -21.57 -23.98 -18.34
C LEU A 305 -22.96 -23.94 -17.70
N LEU A 306 -23.78 -22.93 -18.02
CA LEU A 306 -25.12 -22.79 -17.45
C LEU A 306 -26.02 -23.97 -17.82
N THR A 307 -26.00 -24.42 -19.07
CA THR A 307 -26.75 -25.60 -19.52
C THR A 307 -26.33 -26.84 -18.72
N ARG A 308 -25.02 -27.09 -18.60
CA ARG A 308 -24.48 -28.23 -17.85
C ARG A 308 -24.90 -28.21 -16.38
N LEU A 309 -24.89 -27.04 -15.74
CA LEU A 309 -25.32 -26.87 -14.35
C LEU A 309 -26.85 -27.01 -14.20
N MET A 310 -27.63 -26.55 -15.16
CA MET A 310 -29.08 -26.73 -15.17
C MET A 310 -29.46 -28.20 -15.29
N ASP A 311 -28.77 -28.95 -16.15
CA ASP A 311 -29.00 -30.39 -16.30
C ASP A 311 -28.58 -31.17 -15.06
N GLU A 312 -27.49 -30.77 -14.39
CA GLU A 312 -27.14 -31.36 -13.10
C GLU A 312 -28.22 -31.10 -12.05
N ARG A 313 -28.73 -29.87 -11.98
CA ARG A 313 -29.80 -29.51 -11.04
C ARG A 313 -31.07 -30.34 -11.23
N LYS A 314 -31.40 -30.73 -12.46
CA LYS A 314 -32.59 -31.56 -12.76
C LYS A 314 -32.50 -32.96 -12.14
N LYS A 315 -31.29 -33.51 -11.91
CA LYS A 315 -31.11 -34.83 -11.29
C LYS A 315 -31.52 -34.88 -9.81
N TYR A 316 -31.63 -33.72 -9.17
CA TYR A 316 -31.90 -33.56 -7.74
C TYR A 316 -33.24 -32.85 -7.45
N ARG A 317 -34.07 -32.65 -8.48
CA ARG A 317 -35.44 -32.16 -8.37
C ARG A 317 -36.40 -33.31 -8.60
#